data_AF-A0A1G5BBE6-F1
#
_entry.id   AF-A0A1G5BBE6-F1
#
_cell.length_a   1.000
_cell.length_b   1.000
_cell.length_c   1.000
_cell.angle_alpha   90.00
_cell.angle_beta   90.00
_cell.angle_gamma   90.00
#
_symmetry.space_group_name_H-M   'P 1'
#
loop_
_entity.id
_entity.type
_entity.pdbx_description
1 polymer ?
#
loop_
_entity_poly.entity_id
_entity_poly.type
_entity_poly.pdbx_seq_one_letter_code
_entity_poly.pdbx_strand_id
1 'polypeptide(L)'
;MSICVKCGTAIEENMNFCTNCGKTVAQDRPKKSKGKIPFLFLGMLLGVVITGIIFAAIVKLKNGNEKTIEGKGYDTPEEAVTAYANYLKESDIDGMISTFAVESFFDNYNAEKHLEYRNSLILMTGNEYSRWQPVICDSKQSRMVNLEGRRSYISNQIYLEYLQANLNNIDEDTFSGFDIALNTPLSLNDDFSIDDAMIFLENDPKLNTIEIGEVIENDDIWDDPTEIEEDYKKRYKKFLGAEDIESVCLEIEIDGKDYLLFMETVCYNGKWYNLRTNNLISMCLGVDSISGGLKSLDDLDIDI
;
A
#
# COMPACT_ATOMS: atom_id res chain seq x y z
N MET A 1 29.61 -37.82 -69.32
CA MET A 1 29.28 -38.95 -70.22
C MET A 1 27.99 -39.64 -69.77
N SER A 2 26.94 -39.56 -70.58
CA SER A 2 25.62 -40.16 -70.28
C SER A 2 25.40 -41.44 -71.09
N ILE A 3 24.54 -42.35 -70.64
CA ILE A 3 24.27 -43.63 -71.32
C ILE A 3 22.81 -43.66 -71.78
N CYS A 4 22.56 -44.16 -72.99
CA CYS A 4 21.21 -44.30 -73.51
C CYS A 4 20.40 -45.30 -72.68
N VAL A 5 19.34 -44.83 -72.02
CA VAL A 5 18.46 -45.68 -71.20
C VAL A 5 17.69 -46.76 -71.97
N LYS A 6 17.72 -46.74 -73.31
CA LYS A 6 17.07 -47.77 -74.15
C LYS A 6 18.04 -48.87 -74.63
N CYS A 7 19.26 -48.52 -75.02
CA CYS A 7 20.17 -49.48 -75.66
C CYS A 7 21.56 -49.56 -75.01
N GLY A 8 21.83 -48.79 -73.95
CA GLY A 8 23.11 -48.87 -73.21
C GLY A 8 24.31 -48.25 -73.93
N THR A 9 24.14 -47.66 -75.11
CA THR A 9 25.23 -46.98 -75.82
C THR A 9 25.60 -45.66 -75.14
N ALA A 10 26.89 -45.39 -75.00
CA ALA A 10 27.39 -44.11 -74.49
C ALA A 10 26.99 -42.95 -75.42
N ILE A 11 26.55 -41.84 -74.83
CA ILE A 11 26.13 -40.63 -75.53
C ILE A 11 27.10 -39.50 -75.16
N GLU A 12 27.61 -38.83 -76.18
CA GLU A 12 28.45 -37.65 -76.03
C GLU A 12 27.65 -36.46 -75.51
N GLU A 13 28.32 -35.57 -74.77
CA GLU A 13 27.68 -34.39 -74.19
C GLU A 13 27.16 -33.47 -75.30
N ASN A 14 25.90 -33.03 -75.16
CA ASN A 14 25.12 -32.17 -76.09
C ASN A 14 24.42 -32.86 -77.26
N MET A 15 24.33 -34.20 -77.31
CA MET A 15 23.47 -34.88 -78.29
C MET A 15 21.99 -34.92 -77.86
N ASN A 16 21.08 -34.54 -78.76
CA ASN A 16 19.63 -34.51 -78.51
C ASN A 16 18.95 -35.87 -78.69
N PHE A 17 19.58 -36.81 -79.39
CA PHE A 17 19.09 -38.17 -79.64
C PHE A 17 20.25 -39.17 -79.70
N CYS A 18 19.98 -40.41 -79.32
CA CYS A 18 20.95 -41.50 -79.45
C CYS A 18 21.15 -41.85 -80.92
N THR A 19 22.39 -41.77 -81.40
CA THR A 19 22.76 -42.07 -82.81
C THR A 19 22.58 -43.54 -83.19
N ASN A 20 22.53 -44.45 -82.21
CA ASN A 20 22.38 -45.88 -82.47
C ASN A 20 20.91 -46.33 -82.56
N CYS A 21 20.03 -45.83 -81.68
CA CYS A 21 18.62 -46.29 -81.62
C CYS A 21 17.57 -45.20 -81.86
N GLY A 22 17.99 -43.95 -82.12
CA GLY A 22 17.13 -42.82 -82.46
C GLY A 22 16.33 -42.22 -81.30
N LYS A 23 16.47 -42.70 -80.05
CA LYS A 23 15.69 -42.21 -78.90
C LYS A 23 16.17 -40.83 -78.44
N THR A 24 15.25 -39.90 -78.24
CA THR A 24 15.52 -38.55 -77.71
C THR A 24 15.97 -38.59 -76.25
N VAL A 25 16.99 -37.81 -75.93
CA VAL A 25 17.53 -37.67 -74.57
C VAL A 25 16.78 -36.51 -73.90
N ALA A 26 15.71 -36.81 -73.17
CA ALA A 26 14.96 -35.77 -72.46
C ALA A 26 15.84 -35.17 -71.34
N GLN A 27 16.10 -33.86 -71.40
CA GLN A 27 16.80 -33.15 -70.34
C GLN A 27 15.85 -32.97 -69.14
N ASP A 28 16.00 -33.79 -68.11
CA ASP A 28 15.33 -33.60 -66.82
C ASP A 28 15.92 -32.35 -66.11
N ARG A 29 15.27 -31.20 -66.27
CA ARG A 29 15.43 -30.09 -65.32
C ARG A 29 14.48 -30.32 -64.14
N PRO A 30 14.94 -30.20 -62.88
CA PRO A 30 14.07 -30.39 -61.73
C PRO A 30 12.99 -29.29 -61.69
N LYS A 31 11.72 -29.71 -61.58
CA LYS A 31 10.57 -28.83 -61.33
C LYS A 31 10.72 -28.17 -59.96
N LYS A 32 10.78 -26.82 -59.92
CA LYS A 32 10.65 -26.03 -58.67
C LYS A 32 9.35 -26.39 -57.95
N SER A 33 9.44 -26.93 -56.74
CA SER A 33 8.29 -27.02 -55.84
C SER A 33 7.96 -25.61 -55.32
N LYS A 34 6.73 -25.15 -55.56
CA LYS A 34 6.19 -23.94 -54.94
C LYS A 34 5.76 -24.27 -53.51
N GLY A 35 6.73 -24.36 -52.60
CA GLY A 35 6.51 -24.74 -51.20
C GLY A 35 6.43 -23.54 -50.25
N LYS A 36 5.24 -23.32 -49.67
CA LYS A 36 4.97 -23.00 -48.25
C LYS A 36 5.79 -21.94 -47.48
N ILE A 37 6.41 -20.95 -48.12
CA ILE A 37 7.10 -19.86 -47.40
C ILE A 37 6.15 -18.90 -46.64
N PRO A 38 4.97 -18.47 -47.16
CA PRO A 38 4.18 -17.44 -46.46
C PRO A 38 3.47 -17.95 -45.19
N PHE A 39 3.20 -19.26 -45.09
CA PHE A 39 2.58 -19.85 -43.88
C PHE A 39 3.55 -19.93 -42.70
N LEU A 40 4.85 -20.04 -42.97
CA LEU A 40 5.88 -20.17 -41.92
C LEU A 40 6.15 -18.81 -41.24
N PHE A 41 6.16 -17.73 -42.03
CA PHE A 41 6.27 -16.37 -41.48
C PHE A 41 5.02 -15.90 -40.76
N LEU A 42 3.82 -16.23 -41.27
CA LEU A 42 2.56 -15.86 -40.62
C LEU A 42 2.36 -16.63 -39.30
N GLY A 43 2.70 -17.93 -39.27
CA GLY A 43 2.66 -18.75 -38.05
C GLY A 43 3.69 -18.31 -37.00
N MET A 44 4.88 -17.86 -37.42
CA MET A 44 5.90 -17.34 -36.51
C MET A 44 5.50 -15.98 -35.90
N LEU A 45 4.89 -15.09 -36.69
CA LEU A 45 4.35 -13.81 -36.20
C LEU A 45 3.21 -14.03 -35.19
N LEU A 46 2.27 -14.93 -35.50
CA LEU A 46 1.20 -15.31 -34.57
C LEU A 46 1.75 -15.95 -33.29
N GLY A 47 2.76 -16.81 -33.40
CA GLY A 47 3.42 -17.42 -32.25
C GLY A 47 4.10 -16.39 -31.33
N VAL A 48 4.80 -15.40 -31.89
CA VAL A 48 5.44 -14.33 -31.11
C VAL A 48 4.40 -13.45 -30.43
N VAL A 49 3.31 -13.09 -31.11
CA VAL A 49 2.23 -12.27 -30.52
C VAL A 49 1.52 -13.03 -29.39
N ILE A 50 1.18 -14.30 -29.59
CA ILE A 50 0.53 -15.13 -28.56
C ILE A 50 1.47 -15.32 -27.37
N THR A 51 2.76 -15.59 -27.61
CA THR A 51 3.74 -15.73 -26.53
C THR A 51 3.93 -14.41 -25.79
N GLY A 52 3.93 -13.27 -26.48
CA GLY A 52 3.97 -11.94 -25.86
C GLY A 52 2.74 -11.63 -25.01
N ILE A 53 1.54 -12.00 -25.47
CA ILE A 53 0.29 -11.85 -24.71
C ILE A 53 0.28 -12.77 -23.48
N ILE A 54 0.71 -14.03 -23.62
CA ILE A 54 0.81 -14.98 -22.51
C ILE A 54 1.86 -14.49 -21.51
N PHE A 55 3.01 -13.98 -21.98
CA PHE A 55 4.04 -13.41 -21.12
C PHE A 55 3.54 -12.15 -20.40
N ALA A 56 2.84 -11.26 -21.08
CA ALA A 56 2.21 -10.09 -20.46
C ALA A 56 1.12 -10.47 -19.44
N ALA A 57 0.33 -11.51 -19.73
CA ALA A 57 -0.66 -12.05 -18.80
C ALA A 57 0.00 -12.72 -17.59
N ILE A 58 1.08 -13.48 -17.78
CA ILE A 58 1.87 -14.10 -16.70
C ILE A 58 2.58 -13.03 -15.88
N VAL A 59 3.12 -11.98 -16.47
CA VAL A 59 3.72 -10.84 -15.76
C VAL A 59 2.64 -10.09 -14.98
N LYS A 60 1.45 -9.87 -15.56
CA LYS A 60 0.32 -9.25 -14.85
C LYS A 60 -0.25 -10.14 -13.74
N LEU A 61 -0.17 -11.47 -13.88
CA LEU A 61 -0.57 -12.45 -12.85
C LEU A 61 0.51 -12.65 -11.77
N LYS A 62 1.80 -12.52 -12.11
CA LYS A 62 2.91 -12.57 -11.14
C LYS A 62 3.12 -11.25 -10.40
N ASN A 63 2.81 -10.13 -11.05
CA ASN A 63 2.75 -8.81 -10.42
C ASN A 63 1.36 -8.52 -9.85
N GLY A 64 0.41 -9.44 -10.00
CA GLY A 64 -0.92 -9.37 -9.42
C GLY A 64 -0.87 -9.92 -7.99
N ASN A 65 -1.01 -9.01 -7.03
CA ASN A 65 -0.99 -9.23 -5.58
C ASN A 65 0.39 -9.51 -4.99
N GLU A 66 1.29 -8.53 -5.07
CA GLU A 66 2.09 -8.26 -3.88
C GLU A 66 1.08 -7.95 -2.76
N LYS A 67 1.11 -8.71 -1.66
CA LYS A 67 0.17 -8.50 -0.55
C LYS A 67 0.45 -7.11 0.01
N THR A 68 -0.48 -6.19 -0.19
CA THR A 68 -0.39 -4.84 0.37
C THR A 68 -0.70 -4.87 1.86
N ILE A 69 -0.11 -3.93 2.60
CA ILE A 69 -0.43 -3.65 3.99
C ILE A 69 -1.75 -2.88 4.05
N GLU A 70 -1.90 -1.84 3.22
CA GLU A 70 -3.17 -1.11 3.11
C GLU A 70 -4.25 -1.89 2.35
N GLY A 71 -5.50 -1.62 2.71
CA GLY A 71 -6.69 -2.14 2.07
C GLY A 71 -7.06 -1.41 0.77
N LYS A 72 -8.30 -1.60 0.32
CA LYS A 72 -8.78 -1.01 -0.95
C LYS A 72 -9.15 0.49 -0.85
N GLY A 73 -9.15 1.04 0.35
CA GLY A 73 -9.67 2.37 0.65
C GLY A 73 -11.20 2.45 0.62
N TYR A 74 -11.72 3.57 1.10
CA TYR A 74 -13.13 3.82 1.36
C TYR A 74 -13.69 4.94 0.47
N ASP A 75 -15.01 5.06 0.37
CA ASP A 75 -15.64 6.07 -0.49
C ASP A 75 -15.70 7.44 0.21
N THR A 76 -15.71 7.48 1.55
CA THR A 76 -15.68 8.72 2.35
C THR A 76 -14.64 8.63 3.48
N PRO A 77 -14.19 9.76 4.06
CA PRO A 77 -13.29 9.76 5.20
C PRO A 77 -13.94 9.15 6.46
N GLU A 78 -15.23 9.39 6.69
CA GLU A 78 -16.00 8.82 7.80
C GLU A 78 -16.04 7.30 7.71
N GLU A 79 -16.30 6.75 6.50
CA GLU A 79 -16.27 5.30 6.29
C GLU A 79 -14.91 4.67 6.65
N ALA A 80 -13.79 5.37 6.37
CA ALA A 80 -12.46 4.87 6.72
C ALA A 80 -12.24 4.80 8.23
N VAL A 81 -12.75 5.79 8.97
CA VAL A 81 -12.62 5.89 10.42
C VAL A 81 -13.58 4.93 11.11
N THR A 82 -14.82 4.83 10.65
CA THR A 82 -15.80 3.85 11.14
C THR A 82 -15.31 2.42 10.89
N ALA A 83 -14.69 2.13 9.74
CA ALA A 83 -14.10 0.82 9.48
C ALA A 83 -12.96 0.50 10.46
N TYR A 84 -12.11 1.48 10.78
CA TYR A 84 -11.08 1.31 11.81
C TYR A 84 -11.69 0.99 13.18
N ALA A 85 -12.70 1.73 13.60
CA ALA A 85 -13.40 1.49 14.87
C ALA A 85 -14.06 0.10 14.94
N ASN A 86 -14.60 -0.40 13.82
CA ASN A 86 -15.12 -1.77 13.76
C ASN A 86 -14.00 -2.81 13.95
N TYR A 87 -12.84 -2.64 13.32
CA TYR A 87 -11.70 -3.53 13.54
C TYR A 87 -11.13 -3.41 14.96
N LEU A 88 -11.15 -2.21 15.56
CA LEU A 88 -10.78 -2.00 16.95
C LEU A 88 -11.68 -2.78 17.90
N LYS A 89 -13.01 -2.73 17.68
CA LYS A 89 -14.00 -3.53 18.41
C LYS A 89 -13.79 -5.04 18.30
N GLU A 90 -13.32 -5.49 17.15
CA GLU A 90 -13.02 -6.90 16.86
C GLU A 90 -11.62 -7.33 17.33
N SER A 91 -10.82 -6.41 17.90
CA SER A 91 -9.40 -6.61 18.21
C SER A 91 -8.57 -7.07 17.00
N ASP A 92 -9.00 -6.73 15.78
CA ASP A 92 -8.33 -7.12 14.53
C ASP A 92 -7.26 -6.09 14.16
N ILE A 93 -6.04 -6.28 14.68
CA ILE A 93 -4.90 -5.39 14.44
C ILE A 93 -4.55 -5.28 12.95
N ASP A 94 -4.61 -6.39 12.20
CA ASP A 94 -4.32 -6.38 10.77
C ASP A 94 -5.42 -5.61 10.01
N GLY A 95 -6.69 -5.79 10.40
CA GLY A 95 -7.83 -5.02 9.93
C GLY A 95 -7.67 -3.52 10.18
N MET A 96 -7.33 -3.13 11.42
CA MET A 96 -7.04 -1.74 11.80
C MET A 96 -5.95 -1.14 10.93
N ILE A 97 -4.79 -1.81 10.80
CA ILE A 97 -3.66 -1.34 9.97
C ILE A 97 -4.08 -1.20 8.51
N SER A 98 -4.91 -2.11 7.99
CA SER A 98 -5.37 -2.08 6.60
C SER A 98 -6.20 -0.84 6.25
N THR A 99 -6.75 -0.14 7.25
CA THR A 99 -7.49 1.11 7.02
C THR A 99 -6.58 2.30 6.72
N PHE A 100 -5.28 2.21 7.01
CA PHE A 100 -4.34 3.31 6.84
C PHE A 100 -3.72 3.35 5.45
N ALA A 101 -3.36 4.56 5.01
CA ALA A 101 -2.47 4.74 3.87
C ALA A 101 -1.04 4.35 4.28
N VAL A 102 -0.50 3.34 3.59
CA VAL A 102 0.84 2.80 3.79
C VAL A 102 1.61 2.85 2.47
N GLU A 103 1.25 2.02 1.50
CA GLU A 103 1.82 2.06 0.16
C GLU A 103 1.47 3.38 -0.56
N SER A 104 0.19 3.74 -0.59
CA SER A 104 -0.29 4.96 -1.26
C SER A 104 0.35 6.22 -0.70
N PHE A 105 0.63 6.25 0.61
CA PHE A 105 1.34 7.36 1.24
C PHE A 105 2.71 7.58 0.58
N PHE A 106 3.53 6.54 0.44
CA PHE A 106 4.88 6.68 -0.12
C PHE A 106 4.91 6.80 -1.63
N ASP A 107 3.91 6.21 -2.32
CA ASP A 107 3.82 6.29 -3.78
C ASP A 107 3.47 7.70 -4.27
N ASN A 108 2.80 8.49 -3.42
CA ASN A 108 2.42 9.88 -3.73
C ASN A 108 3.31 10.93 -3.02
N TYR A 109 4.13 10.51 -2.05
CA TYR A 109 4.91 11.42 -1.22
C TYR A 109 5.88 12.29 -2.04
N ASN A 110 5.75 13.61 -1.91
CA ASN A 110 6.64 14.58 -2.52
C ASN A 110 7.68 15.08 -1.51
N ALA A 111 8.84 14.42 -1.52
CA ALA A 111 9.94 14.72 -0.62
C ALA A 111 10.52 16.13 -0.80
N GLU A 112 10.60 16.64 -2.03
CA GLU A 112 11.08 18.00 -2.30
C GLU A 112 10.17 19.04 -1.62
N LYS A 113 8.85 18.88 -1.77
CA LYS A 113 7.87 19.79 -1.15
C LYS A 113 7.86 19.70 0.37
N HIS A 114 8.10 18.51 0.94
CA HIS A 114 8.25 18.38 2.38
C HIS A 114 9.51 19.10 2.90
N LEU A 115 10.64 18.96 2.20
CA LEU A 115 11.90 19.62 2.60
C LEU A 115 11.82 21.14 2.46
N GLU A 116 11.18 21.64 1.39
CA GLU A 116 10.86 23.07 1.25
C GLU A 116 10.03 23.58 2.43
N TYR A 117 9.02 22.81 2.84
CA TYR A 117 8.15 23.15 3.96
C TYR A 117 8.89 23.15 5.30
N ARG A 118 9.67 22.10 5.58
CA ARG A 118 10.39 21.95 6.85
C ARG A 118 11.63 22.82 6.95
N ASN A 119 12.14 23.32 5.83
CA ASN A 119 13.43 24.00 5.70
C ASN A 119 14.56 23.27 6.45
N SER A 120 14.47 21.94 6.52
CA SER A 120 15.38 21.08 7.26
C SER A 120 15.33 19.67 6.68
N LEU A 121 16.46 18.97 6.76
CA LEU A 121 16.59 17.57 6.40
C LEU A 121 16.82 16.76 7.67
N ILE A 122 15.85 15.91 8.04
CA ILE A 122 15.97 15.01 9.19
C ILE A 122 16.26 13.61 8.65
N LEU A 123 17.49 13.13 8.80
CA LEU A 123 17.90 11.78 8.39
C LEU A 123 17.78 10.83 9.59
N MET A 124 16.55 10.48 9.96
CA MET A 124 16.29 9.50 11.01
C MET A 124 15.46 8.36 10.43
N THR A 125 15.85 7.13 10.75
CA THR A 125 15.08 5.91 10.45
C THR A 125 14.58 5.33 11.77
N GLY A 126 13.27 5.06 11.88
CA GLY A 126 12.72 4.24 12.97
C GLY A 126 12.39 4.99 14.26
N ASN A 127 11.92 6.24 14.18
CA ASN A 127 11.31 6.93 15.33
C ASN A 127 10.10 7.79 14.93
N GLU A 128 9.36 8.29 15.90
CA GLU A 128 8.23 9.23 15.69
C GLU A 128 8.53 10.44 14.79
N TYR A 129 9.80 10.89 14.70
CA TYR A 129 10.19 12.02 13.84
C TYR A 129 10.29 11.61 12.36
N SER A 130 10.42 10.32 12.09
CA SER A 130 10.29 9.73 10.75
C SER A 130 8.83 9.56 10.30
N ARG A 131 7.82 9.92 11.12
CA ARG A 131 6.38 9.85 10.76
C ARG A 131 6.02 10.54 9.45
N TRP A 132 6.78 11.59 9.11
CA TRP A 132 6.54 12.37 7.89
C TRP A 132 7.59 12.13 6.84
N GLN A 133 8.85 11.85 7.20
CA GLN A 133 9.92 11.86 6.23
C GLN A 133 10.37 10.43 5.86
N PRO A 134 9.97 9.88 4.71
CA PRO A 134 10.53 8.64 4.21
C PRO A 134 12.04 8.74 4.02
N VAL A 135 12.69 7.58 3.97
CA VAL A 135 14.00 7.45 3.34
C VAL A 135 13.88 7.87 1.88
N ILE A 136 14.42 9.05 1.56
CA ILE A 136 14.36 9.70 0.23
C ILE A 136 15.45 9.10 -0.67
N CYS A 137 15.38 7.79 -0.91
CA CYS A 137 16.27 7.08 -1.81
C CYS A 137 15.44 6.10 -2.66
N ASP A 138 15.61 6.17 -3.97
CA ASP A 138 14.92 5.28 -4.90
C ASP A 138 15.61 3.92 -4.94
N SER A 139 15.30 3.09 -3.94
CA SER A 139 15.78 1.72 -3.84
C SER A 139 14.74 0.81 -3.22
N LYS A 140 14.79 -0.49 -3.58
CA LYS A 140 13.92 -1.51 -2.99
C LYS A 140 14.05 -1.55 -1.46
N GLN A 141 15.28 -1.41 -0.95
CA GLN A 141 15.58 -1.42 0.47
C GLN A 141 14.96 -0.22 1.17
N SER A 142 15.06 0.98 0.57
CA SER A 142 14.43 2.19 1.10
C SER A 142 12.92 2.07 1.14
N ARG A 143 12.30 1.49 0.10
CA ARG A 143 10.86 1.20 0.10
C ARG A 143 10.49 0.26 1.25
N MET A 144 11.22 -0.84 1.44
CA MET A 144 10.95 -1.78 2.54
C MET A 144 11.04 -1.10 3.91
N VAL A 145 12.08 -0.28 4.13
CA VAL A 145 12.25 0.48 5.39
C VAL A 145 11.10 1.46 5.60
N ASN A 146 10.65 2.15 4.55
CA ASN A 146 9.53 3.09 4.61
C ASN A 146 8.22 2.37 4.99
N LEU A 147 7.89 1.26 4.31
CA LEU A 147 6.68 0.49 4.58
C LEU A 147 6.66 -0.07 6.01
N GLU A 148 7.75 -0.69 6.45
CA GLU A 148 7.83 -1.24 7.82
C GLU A 148 7.88 -0.13 8.89
N GLY A 149 8.56 0.99 8.61
CA GLY A 149 8.58 2.14 9.51
C GLY A 149 7.18 2.74 9.70
N ARG A 150 6.39 2.81 8.62
CA ARG A 150 5.00 3.26 8.65
C ARG A 150 4.11 2.29 9.41
N ARG A 151 4.23 0.98 9.14
CA ARG A 151 3.50 -0.06 9.87
C ARG A 151 3.81 0.00 11.37
N SER A 152 5.08 0.08 11.73
CA SER A 152 5.55 0.21 13.12
C SER A 152 4.96 1.45 13.80
N TYR A 153 4.96 2.62 13.12
CA TYR A 153 4.31 3.83 13.64
C TYR A 153 2.82 3.61 13.91
N ILE A 154 2.08 3.03 12.97
CA ILE A 154 0.64 2.77 13.11
C ILE A 154 0.39 1.81 14.28
N SER A 155 1.14 0.71 14.36
CA SER A 155 1.03 -0.26 15.46
C SER A 155 1.32 0.38 16.82
N ASN A 156 2.28 1.31 16.89
CA ASN A 156 2.53 2.05 18.12
C ASN A 156 1.37 2.99 18.49
N GLN A 157 0.70 3.63 17.52
CA GLN A 157 -0.47 4.46 17.82
C GLN A 157 -1.64 3.60 18.33
N ILE A 158 -1.93 2.47 17.69
CA ILE A 158 -2.94 1.51 18.14
C ILE A 158 -2.65 1.07 19.59
N TYR A 159 -1.39 0.78 19.91
CA TYR A 159 -0.96 0.45 21.28
C TYR A 159 -1.25 1.58 22.28
N LEU A 160 -0.98 2.84 21.92
CA LEU A 160 -1.27 4.00 22.75
C LEU A 160 -2.77 4.20 22.97
N GLU A 161 -3.60 3.97 21.95
CA GLU A 161 -5.06 3.99 22.10
C GLU A 161 -5.54 2.90 23.06
N TYR A 162 -5.01 1.68 22.96
CA TYR A 162 -5.34 0.60 23.89
C TYR A 162 -4.96 0.93 25.32
N LEU A 163 -3.79 1.52 25.51
CA LEU A 163 -3.40 2.07 26.79
C LEU A 163 -4.44 3.10 27.23
N GLN A 164 -4.76 4.11 26.45
CA GLN A 164 -5.71 5.14 26.84
C GLN A 164 -7.11 4.60 27.23
N ALA A 165 -7.63 3.60 26.51
CA ALA A 165 -8.90 2.93 26.85
C ALA A 165 -8.83 2.17 28.20
N ASN A 166 -7.65 1.71 28.59
CA ASN A 166 -7.41 0.93 29.82
C ASN A 166 -6.91 1.75 31.01
N LEU A 167 -6.28 2.90 30.75
CA LEU A 167 -5.48 3.64 31.72
C LEU A 167 -6.25 4.70 32.50
N ASN A 168 -7.58 4.78 32.42
CA ASN A 168 -8.41 5.63 33.30
C ASN A 168 -8.23 5.37 34.82
N ASN A 169 -7.36 4.44 35.22
CA ASN A 169 -6.97 4.14 36.60
C ASN A 169 -5.45 4.26 36.88
N ILE A 170 -4.64 4.77 35.95
CA ILE A 170 -3.20 4.94 36.17
C ILE A 170 -2.93 6.42 36.44
N ASP A 171 -2.52 6.72 37.68
CA ASP A 171 -2.18 8.08 38.07
C ASP A 171 -0.97 8.61 37.25
N GLU A 172 -0.92 9.93 37.08
CA GLU A 172 0.18 10.64 36.41
C GLU A 172 1.56 10.25 36.97
N ASP A 173 1.63 9.86 38.25
CA ASP A 173 2.85 9.44 38.94
C ASP A 173 3.35 8.05 38.49
N THR A 174 2.44 7.11 38.22
CA THR A 174 2.69 5.77 37.69
C THR A 174 3.09 5.86 36.22
N PHE A 175 2.50 6.82 35.51
CA PHE A 175 2.92 7.20 34.16
C PHE A 175 4.30 7.88 34.16
N SER A 176 4.65 8.69 35.17
CA SER A 176 5.97 9.33 35.28
C SER A 176 7.13 8.36 35.55
N GLY A 177 6.81 7.17 36.08
CA GLY A 177 7.77 6.09 36.33
C GLY A 177 8.02 5.20 35.10
N PHE A 178 7.06 5.13 34.18
CA PHE A 178 7.32 4.68 32.84
C PHE A 178 7.84 5.88 32.05
N ASP A 179 9.13 5.90 31.76
CA ASP A 179 9.65 6.68 30.64
C ASP A 179 9.06 6.09 29.35
N ILE A 180 7.73 6.20 29.11
CA ILE A 180 7.14 6.17 27.78
C ILE A 180 7.50 7.51 27.14
N ALA A 181 8.81 7.79 27.05
CA ALA A 181 9.27 8.54 25.93
C ALA A 181 8.68 7.83 24.71
N LEU A 182 8.01 8.59 23.85
CA LEU A 182 7.66 8.09 22.53
C LEU A 182 8.91 7.38 21.99
N ASN A 183 8.80 6.08 21.70
CA ASN A 183 9.90 5.15 21.32
C ASN A 183 10.69 4.43 22.43
N THR A 184 10.31 4.41 23.72
CA THR A 184 10.87 3.43 24.66
C THR A 184 10.25 2.06 24.36
N PRO A 185 11.04 1.05 23.96
CA PRO A 185 10.52 -0.30 23.80
C PRO A 185 9.89 -0.73 25.13
N LEU A 186 8.71 -1.38 25.07
CA LEU A 186 8.23 -2.17 26.20
C LEU A 186 9.38 -3.06 26.66
N SER A 187 9.90 -2.81 27.87
CA SER A 187 11.01 -3.57 28.40
C SER A 187 10.48 -4.94 28.81
N LEU A 188 10.51 -5.87 27.86
CA LEU A 188 10.24 -7.29 28.12
C LEU A 188 11.28 -7.77 29.14
N ASN A 189 10.80 -8.21 30.29
CA ASN A 189 11.61 -8.81 31.35
C ASN A 189 11.11 -10.23 31.62
N ASP A 190 11.74 -10.93 32.56
CA ASP A 190 11.38 -12.33 32.86
C ASP A 190 9.92 -12.49 33.33
N ASP A 191 9.25 -11.39 33.72
CA ASP A 191 7.86 -11.37 34.21
C ASP A 191 6.84 -10.90 33.14
N PHE A 192 7.28 -10.39 31.98
CA PHE A 192 6.40 -9.90 30.92
C PHE A 192 6.98 -10.22 29.54
N SER A 193 6.42 -11.26 28.90
CA SER A 193 6.87 -11.73 27.59
C SER A 193 6.17 -11.01 26.44
N ILE A 194 6.69 -11.18 25.22
CA ILE A 194 6.02 -10.67 24.02
C ILE A 194 4.67 -11.34 23.80
N ASP A 195 4.52 -12.60 24.18
CA ASP A 195 3.25 -13.32 24.09
C ASP A 195 2.23 -12.73 25.08
N ASP A 196 2.66 -12.32 26.27
CA ASP A 196 1.79 -11.65 27.25
C ASP A 196 1.34 -10.26 26.75
N ALA A 197 2.24 -9.51 26.12
CA ALA A 197 1.91 -8.24 25.48
C ALA A 197 0.91 -8.43 24.32
N MET A 198 1.10 -9.46 23.49
CA MET A 198 0.17 -9.77 22.39
C MET A 198 -1.17 -10.26 22.91
N ILE A 199 -1.21 -11.10 23.96
CA ILE A 199 -2.45 -11.55 24.60
C ILE A 199 -3.23 -10.36 25.19
N PHE A 200 -2.53 -9.42 25.84
CA PHE A 200 -3.12 -8.19 26.36
C PHE A 200 -3.76 -7.36 25.23
N LEU A 201 -3.12 -7.28 24.06
CA LEU A 201 -3.63 -6.52 22.91
C LEU A 201 -4.73 -7.24 22.12
N GLU A 202 -4.72 -8.57 22.09
CA GLU A 202 -5.65 -9.36 21.27
C GLU A 202 -6.97 -9.69 21.99
N ASN A 203 -7.01 -9.65 23.33
CA ASN A 203 -8.15 -10.17 24.10
C ASN A 203 -8.63 -9.26 25.22
N ASP A 204 -8.51 -7.93 25.09
CA ASP A 204 -9.12 -7.05 26.08
C ASP A 204 -10.66 -7.11 25.97
N PRO A 205 -11.36 -7.67 26.98
CA PRO A 205 -12.82 -7.79 26.95
C PRO A 205 -13.53 -6.43 26.88
N LYS A 206 -12.86 -5.33 27.26
CA LYS A 206 -13.43 -3.98 27.18
C LYS A 206 -13.63 -3.53 25.74
N LEU A 207 -12.78 -3.95 24.81
CA LEU A 207 -12.92 -3.54 23.40
C LEU A 207 -14.18 -4.12 22.76
N ASN A 208 -14.60 -5.32 23.19
CA ASN A 208 -15.86 -5.91 22.73
C ASN A 208 -17.09 -5.10 23.17
N THR A 209 -16.93 -4.21 24.15
CA THR A 209 -18.00 -3.30 24.61
C THR A 209 -18.10 -2.03 23.76
N ILE A 210 -17.19 -1.83 22.78
CA ILE A 210 -17.21 -0.64 21.92
C ILE A 210 -18.58 -0.47 21.27
N GLU A 211 -19.23 0.66 21.53
CA GLU A 211 -20.37 1.15 20.76
C GLU A 211 -19.90 2.30 19.88
N ILE A 212 -20.15 2.20 18.58
CA ILE A 212 -19.71 3.20 17.59
C ILE A 212 -20.85 4.19 17.43
N GLY A 213 -20.59 5.46 17.78
CA GLY A 213 -21.52 6.57 17.71
C GLY A 213 -21.47 7.29 16.36
N GLU A 214 -21.75 8.59 16.41
CA GLU A 214 -21.81 9.45 15.24
C GLU A 214 -20.46 10.15 14.99
N VAL A 215 -20.25 10.57 13.73
CA VAL A 215 -19.17 11.50 13.42
C VAL A 215 -19.65 12.89 13.78
N ILE A 216 -18.86 13.59 14.56
CA ILE A 216 -19.15 14.96 15.02
C ILE A 216 -18.55 15.95 14.03
N GLU A 217 -19.37 16.93 13.65
CA GLU A 217 -18.94 18.00 12.76
C GLU A 217 -17.86 18.84 13.47
N ASN A 218 -16.80 19.18 12.73
CA ASN A 218 -15.66 19.88 13.33
C ASN A 218 -16.03 21.25 13.92
N ASP A 219 -17.01 21.93 13.31
CA ASP A 219 -17.53 23.24 13.76
C ASP A 219 -18.27 23.14 15.11
N ASP A 220 -18.76 21.96 15.50
CA ASP A 220 -19.41 21.74 16.79
C ASP A 220 -18.38 21.50 17.92
N ILE A 221 -17.14 21.15 17.55
CA ILE A 221 -16.05 20.89 18.51
C ILE A 221 -15.15 22.12 18.69
N TRP A 222 -14.96 22.91 17.63
CA TRP A 222 -14.05 24.03 17.63
C TRP A 222 -14.60 25.24 16.87
N ASP A 223 -14.75 26.37 17.57
CA ASP A 223 -15.45 27.58 17.12
C ASP A 223 -14.87 28.34 15.90
N ASP A 224 -13.65 28.02 15.41
CA ASP A 224 -13.01 28.77 14.31
C ASP A 224 -12.07 27.91 13.43
N PRO A 225 -12.56 26.85 12.75
CA PRO A 225 -11.69 25.92 12.08
C PRO A 225 -11.26 26.36 10.68
N THR A 226 -12.09 27.14 9.98
CA THR A 226 -12.05 27.16 8.51
C THR A 226 -10.74 27.70 7.93
N GLU A 227 -10.22 28.85 8.40
CA GLU A 227 -9.00 29.43 7.81
C GLU A 227 -7.75 28.58 8.13
N ILE A 228 -7.67 28.08 9.37
CA ILE A 228 -6.56 27.25 9.83
C ILE A 228 -6.58 25.89 9.13
N GLU A 229 -7.78 25.31 8.96
CA GLU A 229 -8.00 24.06 8.25
C GLU A 229 -7.69 24.18 6.76
N GLU A 230 -8.14 25.25 6.09
CA GLU A 230 -7.81 25.49 4.69
C GLU A 230 -6.30 25.61 4.47
N ASP A 231 -5.60 26.39 5.32
CA ASP A 231 -4.14 26.51 5.24
C ASP A 231 -3.43 25.20 5.56
N TYR A 232 -3.90 24.47 6.57
CA TYR A 232 -3.39 23.15 6.93
C TYR A 232 -3.50 22.16 5.76
N LYS A 233 -4.71 21.97 5.21
CA LYS A 233 -4.98 21.08 4.07
C LYS A 233 -4.13 21.48 2.87
N LYS A 234 -4.11 22.77 2.52
CA LYS A 234 -3.31 23.30 1.40
C LYS A 234 -1.82 23.01 1.55
N ARG A 235 -1.27 23.08 2.76
CA ARG A 235 0.14 22.77 3.02
C ARG A 235 0.41 21.28 2.94
N TYR A 236 -0.38 20.45 3.62
CA TYR A 236 -0.14 19.01 3.73
C TYR A 236 -0.37 18.28 2.41
N LYS A 237 -1.42 18.63 1.65
CA LYS A 237 -1.71 18.02 0.34
C LYS A 237 -0.53 18.09 -0.63
N LYS A 238 0.26 19.19 -0.59
CA LYS A 238 1.40 19.38 -1.49
C LYS A 238 2.49 18.34 -1.32
N PHE A 239 2.86 18.04 -0.08
CA PHE A 239 3.95 17.10 0.16
C PHE A 239 3.47 15.66 0.35
N LEU A 240 2.21 15.45 0.68
CA LEU A 240 1.58 14.13 0.65
C LEU A 240 1.24 13.68 -0.78
N GLY A 241 1.15 14.61 -1.74
CA GLY A 241 0.66 14.30 -3.08
C GLY A 241 -0.81 13.87 -3.07
N ALA A 242 -1.57 14.30 -2.06
CA ALA A 242 -2.94 13.89 -1.83
C ALA A 242 -3.94 14.76 -2.61
N GLU A 243 -5.05 14.14 -3.03
CA GLU A 243 -6.18 14.84 -3.62
C GLU A 243 -6.93 15.64 -2.57
N ASP A 244 -7.04 15.09 -1.35
CA ASP A 244 -7.62 15.77 -0.20
C ASP A 244 -7.22 15.16 1.15
N ILE A 245 -7.54 15.86 2.23
CA ILE A 245 -7.27 15.48 3.63
C ILE A 245 -8.44 15.96 4.47
N GLU A 246 -8.95 15.13 5.38
CA GLU A 246 -10.04 15.48 6.28
C GLU A 246 -9.76 15.03 7.71
N SER A 247 -10.08 15.91 8.66
CA SER A 247 -10.07 15.60 10.09
C SER A 247 -11.45 15.06 10.48
N VAL A 248 -11.50 13.84 10.98
CA VAL A 248 -12.74 13.17 11.42
C VAL A 248 -12.66 12.95 12.92
N CYS A 249 -13.76 13.27 13.62
CA CYS A 249 -13.94 13.04 15.04
C CYS A 249 -15.12 12.08 15.21
N LEU A 250 -14.87 10.86 15.68
CA LEU A 250 -15.90 9.82 15.83
C LEU A 250 -16.18 9.58 17.32
N GLU A 251 -17.44 9.63 17.73
CA GLU A 251 -17.84 9.19 19.06
C GLU A 251 -17.74 7.68 19.20
N ILE A 252 -17.12 7.23 20.28
CA ILE A 252 -17.13 5.83 20.68
C ILE A 252 -17.37 5.71 22.18
N GLU A 253 -18.23 4.78 22.58
CA GLU A 253 -18.41 4.38 23.98
C GLU A 253 -17.55 3.13 24.23
N ILE A 254 -16.75 3.12 25.30
CA ILE A 254 -15.97 1.96 25.74
C ILE A 254 -16.23 1.72 27.22
N ASP A 255 -16.76 0.55 27.56
CA ASP A 255 -17.05 0.13 28.95
C ASP A 255 -17.95 1.14 29.69
N GLY A 256 -18.96 1.68 29.01
CA GLY A 256 -19.90 2.66 29.56
C GLY A 256 -19.36 4.08 29.71
N LYS A 257 -18.21 4.40 29.07
CA LYS A 257 -17.58 5.72 29.09
C LYS A 257 -17.42 6.25 27.67
N ASP A 258 -17.73 7.53 27.48
CA ASP A 258 -17.69 8.18 26.18
C ASP A 258 -16.32 8.77 25.84
N TYR A 259 -15.92 8.62 24.58
CA TYR A 259 -14.67 9.11 24.03
C TYR A 259 -14.89 9.72 22.65
N LEU A 260 -13.98 10.62 22.27
CA LEU A 260 -13.75 10.98 20.87
C LEU A 260 -12.50 10.27 20.34
N LEU A 261 -12.67 9.63 19.19
CA LEU A 261 -11.61 9.10 18.36
C LEU A 261 -11.29 10.12 17.25
N PHE A 262 -10.08 10.66 17.29
CA PHE A 262 -9.58 11.67 16.37
C PHE A 262 -8.69 11.03 15.31
N MET A 263 -9.14 11.09 14.06
CA MET A 263 -8.43 10.50 12.92
C MET A 263 -8.23 11.53 11.82
N GLU A 264 -7.00 11.65 11.33
CA GLU A 264 -6.75 12.38 10.09
C GLU A 264 -6.84 11.38 8.94
N THR A 265 -7.55 11.73 7.88
CA THR A 265 -7.74 10.90 6.70
C THR A 265 -7.11 11.54 5.47
N VAL A 266 -6.83 10.74 4.45
CA VAL A 266 -6.21 11.21 3.20
C VAL A 266 -6.84 10.54 1.99
N CYS A 267 -7.03 11.31 0.93
CA CYS A 267 -7.59 10.86 -0.33
C CYS A 267 -6.50 10.68 -1.40
N TYR A 268 -6.43 9.47 -1.95
CA TYR A 268 -5.60 9.15 -3.12
C TYR A 268 -6.46 8.45 -4.18
N ASN A 269 -6.45 8.96 -5.41
CA ASN A 269 -7.21 8.39 -6.53
C ASN A 269 -8.71 8.18 -6.22
N GLY A 270 -9.34 9.13 -5.54
CA GLY A 270 -10.74 9.06 -5.12
C GLY A 270 -11.06 8.03 -4.03
N LYS A 271 -10.05 7.53 -3.30
CA LYS A 271 -10.22 6.61 -2.17
C LYS A 271 -9.63 7.17 -0.90
N TRP A 272 -10.38 7.01 0.19
CA TRP A 272 -10.01 7.50 1.52
C TRP A 272 -9.35 6.42 2.36
N TYR A 273 -8.39 6.86 3.17
CA TYR A 273 -7.63 6.04 4.11
C TYR A 273 -7.33 6.84 5.36
N ASN A 274 -7.11 6.14 6.47
CA ASN A 274 -6.56 6.77 7.68
C ASN A 274 -5.09 7.18 7.44
N LEU A 275 -4.76 8.44 7.67
CA LEU A 275 -3.39 8.97 7.56
C LEU A 275 -2.66 8.88 8.90
N ARG A 276 -3.34 9.14 10.00
CA ARG A 276 -2.75 9.02 11.34
C ARG A 276 -3.86 9.10 12.36
N THR A 277 -3.57 8.59 13.53
CA THR A 277 -4.32 8.96 14.72
C THR A 277 -3.91 10.37 15.15
N ASN A 278 -4.81 11.08 15.82
CA ASN A 278 -4.82 12.53 15.98
C ASN A 278 -5.03 13.29 14.67
N ASN A 279 -5.74 14.41 14.75
CA ASN A 279 -6.08 15.24 13.61
C ASN A 279 -5.83 16.72 13.93
N LEU A 280 -6.23 17.65 13.06
CA LEU A 280 -6.06 19.07 13.33
C LEU A 280 -6.84 19.52 14.58
N ILE A 281 -8.06 19.01 14.74
CA ILE A 281 -8.97 19.36 15.85
C ILE A 281 -8.36 18.94 17.19
N SER A 282 -7.88 17.71 17.30
CA SER A 282 -7.25 17.21 18.53
C SER A 282 -6.02 18.04 18.92
N MET A 283 -5.24 18.53 17.93
CA MET A 283 -4.14 19.45 18.19
C MET A 283 -4.61 20.80 18.72
N CYS A 284 -5.71 21.34 18.19
CA CYS A 284 -6.29 22.61 18.65
C CYS A 284 -6.87 22.49 20.07
N LEU A 285 -7.43 21.32 20.42
CA LEU A 285 -7.92 21.01 21.77
C LEU A 285 -6.79 20.67 22.76
N GLY A 286 -5.53 20.61 22.33
CA GLY A 286 -4.41 20.25 23.19
C GLY A 286 -4.40 18.77 23.60
N VAL A 287 -5.06 17.89 22.83
CA VAL A 287 -4.97 16.45 23.01
C VAL A 287 -3.53 16.02 22.78
N ASP A 288 -2.96 15.36 23.78
CA ASP A 288 -1.59 14.90 23.74
C ASP A 288 -1.40 13.75 22.74
N SER A 289 -0.18 13.59 22.23
CA SER A 289 0.12 12.50 21.29
C SER A 289 0.19 11.11 21.94
N ILE A 290 0.24 11.03 23.27
CA ILE A 290 0.33 9.75 24.00
C ILE A 290 -1.04 9.10 24.19
N SER A 291 -2.12 9.85 23.98
CA SER A 291 -3.51 9.40 23.91
C SER A 291 -3.78 8.45 22.74
N GLY A 292 -2.85 8.40 21.79
CA GLY A 292 -3.02 7.65 20.56
C GLY A 292 -4.13 8.22 19.67
N GLY A 293 -4.72 9.39 19.95
CA GLY A 293 -5.86 9.91 19.20
C GLY A 293 -7.22 9.55 19.80
N LEU A 294 -7.25 8.91 20.97
CA LEU A 294 -8.47 8.60 21.70
C LEU A 294 -8.53 9.47 22.97
N LYS A 295 -9.61 10.19 23.24
CA LYS A 295 -9.72 11.00 24.47
C LYS A 295 -11.11 10.91 25.08
N SER A 296 -11.16 10.76 26.39
CA SER A 296 -12.40 10.78 27.17
C SER A 296 -13.12 12.12 27.00
N LEU A 297 -14.43 12.12 26.79
CA LEU A 297 -15.22 13.35 26.77
C LEU A 297 -15.10 14.13 28.08
N ASP A 298 -15.07 13.43 29.24
CA ASP A 298 -14.88 14.07 30.55
C ASP A 298 -13.58 14.89 30.68
N ASP A 299 -12.56 14.58 29.86
CA ASP A 299 -11.25 15.24 29.90
C ASP A 299 -11.13 16.35 28.83
N LEU A 300 -12.16 16.53 28.01
CA LEU A 300 -12.22 17.56 26.97
C LEU A 300 -13.10 18.71 27.47
N ASP A 301 -12.57 19.94 27.37
CA ASP A 301 -13.34 21.16 27.70
C ASP A 301 -14.16 21.59 26.47
N ILE A 302 -15.12 20.74 26.08
CA ILE A 302 -16.01 20.93 24.93
C ILE A 302 -17.46 20.69 25.35
N ASP A 303 -18.40 21.47 24.79
CA ASP A 303 -19.84 21.39 25.08
C ASP A 303 -20.53 20.80 23.84
N ILE A 304 -20.60 19.46 23.78
CA ILE A 304 -21.25 18.68 22.69
C ILE A 304 -22.68 18.32 23.11
#